data_AF-A0A815EU78-F1
#
_entry.id   AF-A0A815EU78-F1
#
_cell.length_a   1.000
_cell.length_b   1.000
_cell.length_c   1.000
_cell.angle_alpha   90.00
_cell.angle_beta   90.00
_cell.angle_gamma   90.00
#
_symmetry.space_group_name_H-M   'P 1'
#
loop_
_entity.id
_entity.type
_entity.pdbx_description
1 polymer ?
#
loop_
_entity_poly.entity_id
_entity_poly.type
_entity_poly.pdbx_seq_one_letter_code
_entity_poly.pdbx_strand_id
1 'polypeptide(L)'
;MKLWLTKNKNYQILSKRVALDMPPKIIDKVDFSFKIDESIISQDEAQAMYNQMRQITKDFRTQAMTLYVQSAARENEILSNETNGIVERFPQDNDDGFDAEPGYAAFKQYHELREKRMKLEIEQSVYFLFEQRVESETNNPEEEIIAPTLIRSRGGDFLLQQ
;
A
#
# COMPACT_ATOMS: atom_id res chain seq x y z
N MET A 1 -14.94 -9.82 -17.63
CA MET A 1 -13.83 -10.61 -17.03
C MET A 1 -12.47 -9.90 -16.95
N LYS A 2 -11.92 -9.33 -18.03
CA LYS A 2 -10.62 -8.60 -17.96
C LYS A 2 -10.62 -7.50 -16.89
N LEU A 3 -11.76 -6.82 -16.74
CA LEU A 3 -11.97 -5.78 -15.73
C LEU A 3 -11.90 -6.34 -14.29
N TRP A 4 -12.62 -7.42 -13.99
CA TRP A 4 -12.57 -8.10 -12.68
C TRP A 4 -11.14 -8.51 -12.31
N LEU A 5 -10.41 -9.12 -13.26
CA LEU A 5 -9.02 -9.53 -13.02
C LEU A 5 -8.13 -8.35 -12.62
N THR A 6 -8.25 -7.23 -13.35
CA THR A 6 -7.51 -6.01 -13.02
C THR A 6 -7.88 -5.49 -11.64
N LYS A 7 -9.17 -5.46 -11.30
CA LYS A 7 -9.64 -4.95 -10.00
C LYS A 7 -9.23 -5.86 -8.84
N ASN A 8 -9.32 -7.18 -8.99
CA ASN A 8 -8.86 -8.14 -7.99
C ASN A 8 -7.34 -8.07 -7.77
N LYS A 9 -6.55 -8.02 -8.86
CA LYS A 9 -5.09 -7.85 -8.78
C LYS A 9 -4.73 -6.55 -8.06
N ASN A 10 -5.37 -5.45 -8.43
CA ASN A 10 -5.13 -4.15 -7.81
C ASN A 10 -5.49 -4.17 -6.32
N TYR A 11 -6.66 -4.69 -5.96
CA TYR A 11 -7.09 -4.83 -4.56
C TYR A 11 -6.05 -5.60 -3.74
N GLN A 12 -5.60 -6.76 -4.22
CA GLN A 12 -4.64 -7.60 -3.50
C GLN A 12 -3.28 -6.91 -3.33
N ILE A 13 -2.77 -6.25 -4.37
CA ILE A 13 -1.53 -5.47 -4.29
C ILE A 13 -1.67 -4.31 -3.29
N LEU A 14 -2.82 -3.63 -3.28
CA LEU A 14 -3.09 -2.52 -2.38
C LEU A 14 -3.20 -2.95 -0.92
N SER A 15 -3.93 -4.04 -0.64
CA SER A 15 -4.01 -4.61 0.71
C SER A 15 -2.63 -4.98 1.24
N LYS A 16 -1.76 -5.52 0.39
CA LYS A 16 -0.37 -5.83 0.76
C LYS A 16 0.47 -4.58 0.99
N ARG A 17 0.29 -3.55 0.18
CA ARG A 17 0.93 -2.23 0.39
C ARG A 17 0.56 -1.61 1.73
N VAL A 18 -0.71 -1.65 2.11
CA VAL A 18 -1.17 -1.15 3.42
C VAL A 18 -0.58 -1.98 4.57
N ALA A 19 -0.54 -3.31 4.43
CA ALA A 19 0.08 -4.18 5.44
C ALA A 19 1.59 -3.91 5.63
N LEU A 20 2.23 -3.28 4.64
CA LEU A 20 3.65 -2.95 4.64
C LEU A 20 3.93 -1.44 4.82
N ASP A 21 2.92 -0.65 5.21
CA ASP A 21 2.99 0.82 5.36
C ASP A 21 3.57 1.54 4.13
N MET A 22 3.31 1.00 2.94
CA MET A 22 3.76 1.55 1.67
C MET A 22 2.61 2.29 0.98
N PRO A 23 2.59 3.63 0.97
CA PRO A 23 1.53 4.36 0.29
C PRO A 23 1.55 4.07 -1.23
N PRO A 24 0.40 3.78 -1.85
CA PRO A 24 0.29 3.74 -3.30
C PRO A 24 0.65 5.09 -3.90
N LYS A 25 1.23 5.10 -5.11
CA LYS A 25 1.65 6.33 -5.83
C LYS A 25 0.55 7.38 -6.02
N ILE A 26 -0.72 7.01 -5.84
CA ILE A 26 -1.90 7.88 -5.94
C ILE A 26 -2.13 8.67 -4.64
N ILE A 27 -1.67 8.16 -3.50
CA ILE A 27 -1.64 8.91 -2.26
C ILE A 27 -0.34 9.72 -2.31
N ASP A 28 -0.48 11.01 -2.57
CA ASP A 28 0.66 11.93 -2.62
C ASP A 28 1.51 11.78 -1.35
N LYS A 29 2.82 12.00 -1.50
CA LYS A 29 3.74 12.12 -0.37
C LYS A 29 3.50 13.45 0.35
N VAL A 30 2.31 13.57 0.95
CA VAL A 30 1.98 14.67 1.83
C VAL A 30 2.85 14.52 3.07
N ASP A 31 3.53 15.62 3.41
CA ASP A 31 4.30 15.79 4.61
C ASP A 31 3.81 17.05 5.30
N PHE A 32 3.34 16.92 6.54
CA PHE A 32 2.85 18.04 7.35
C PHE A 32 3.95 18.62 8.24
N SER A 33 5.22 18.27 7.98
CA SER A 33 6.36 18.84 8.69
C SER A 33 6.55 20.32 8.34
N PHE A 34 6.80 21.14 9.37
CA PHE A 34 7.23 22.52 9.22
C PHE A 34 8.27 22.85 10.30
N LYS A 35 9.11 23.86 10.03
CA LYS A 35 10.13 24.28 10.99
C LYS A 35 9.50 25.07 12.12
N ILE A 36 9.85 24.72 13.35
CA ILE A 36 9.43 25.43 14.55
C ILE A 36 10.50 26.47 14.90
N ASP A 37 10.07 27.62 15.40
CA ASP A 37 11.00 28.58 16.00
C ASP A 37 11.44 28.08 17.38
N GLU A 38 12.66 27.56 17.45
CA GLU A 38 13.26 26.98 18.65
C GLU A 38 13.86 28.04 19.60
N SER A 39 13.78 29.34 19.27
CA SER A 39 14.45 30.40 20.04
C SER A 39 13.85 30.67 21.42
N ILE A 40 12.58 30.28 21.64
CA ILE A 40 11.82 30.55 22.88
C ILE A 40 11.29 29.29 23.57
N ILE A 41 11.39 28.12 22.93
CA ILE A 41 10.93 26.83 23.44
C ILE A 41 12.11 25.96 23.82
N SER A 42 11.89 25.03 24.76
CA SER A 42 12.92 24.05 25.12
C SER A 42 13.11 23.02 23.99
N GLN A 43 14.29 22.38 23.95
CA GLN A 43 14.57 21.34 22.96
C GLN A 43 13.59 20.16 23.07
N ASP A 44 13.22 19.77 24.28
CA ASP A 44 12.26 18.68 24.53
C ASP A 44 10.86 19.04 23.99
N GLU A 45 10.45 20.29 24.16
CA GLU A 45 9.17 20.81 23.65
C GLU A 45 9.16 20.86 22.12
N ALA A 46 10.24 21.34 21.50
CA ALA A 46 10.41 21.33 20.05
C ALA A 46 10.34 19.91 19.48
N GLN A 47 11.04 18.95 20.11
CA GLN A 47 11.03 17.56 19.71
C GLN A 47 9.65 16.92 19.86
N ALA A 48 8.92 17.22 20.94
CA ALA A 48 7.55 16.77 21.13
C ALA A 48 6.63 17.25 20.01
N MET A 49 6.78 18.50 19.56
CA MET A 49 6.01 19.05 18.44
C MET A 49 6.39 18.42 17.09
N TYR A 50 7.67 18.17 16.81
CA TYR A 50 8.08 17.41 15.61
C TYR A 50 7.53 15.98 15.61
N ASN A 51 7.50 15.32 16.78
CA ASN A 51 6.88 14.00 16.93
C ASN A 51 5.37 14.05 16.62
N GLN A 52 4.68 15.10 17.07
CA GLN A 52 3.27 15.32 16.73
C GLN A 52 3.07 15.50 15.22
N MET A 53 3.92 16.28 14.53
CA MET A 53 3.85 16.43 13.07
C MET A 53 4.06 15.10 12.33
N ARG A 54 5.02 14.29 12.79
CA ARG A 54 5.26 12.94 12.25
C ARG A 54 4.03 12.06 12.44
N GLN A 55 3.40 12.12 13.62
CA GLN A 55 2.18 11.36 13.90
C GLN A 55 1.01 11.80 13.01
N ILE A 56 0.78 13.12 12.84
CA ILE A 56 -0.26 13.65 11.95
C ILE A 56 -0.06 13.16 10.51
N THR A 57 1.18 13.20 10.02
CA THR A 57 1.53 12.71 8.68
C THR A 57 1.26 11.21 8.54
N LYS A 58 1.59 10.42 9.55
CA LYS A 58 1.31 8.99 9.59
C LYS A 58 -0.19 8.69 9.61
N ASP A 59 -0.95 9.41 10.42
CA ASP A 59 -2.40 9.22 10.57
C ASP A 59 -3.12 9.56 9.26
N PHE A 60 -2.77 10.67 8.61
CA PHE A 60 -3.31 11.03 7.31
C PHE A 60 -3.06 9.94 6.26
N ARG A 61 -1.81 9.45 6.16
CA ARG A 61 -1.46 8.37 5.22
C ARG A 61 -2.26 7.10 5.52
N THR A 62 -2.38 6.73 6.79
CA THR A 62 -3.13 5.55 7.23
C THR A 62 -4.61 5.66 6.86
N GLN A 63 -5.24 6.81 7.12
CA GLN A 63 -6.64 7.06 6.78
C GLN A 63 -6.88 7.06 5.27
N ALA A 64 -6.02 7.74 4.51
CA ALA A 64 -6.09 7.77 3.05
C ALA A 64 -5.93 6.36 2.45
N MET A 65 -4.95 5.58 2.94
CA MET A 65 -4.74 4.19 2.54
C MET A 65 -5.94 3.31 2.86
N THR A 66 -6.52 3.46 4.05
CA THR A 66 -7.69 2.69 4.49
C THR A 66 -8.88 2.94 3.57
N LEU A 67 -9.20 4.20 3.30
CA LEU A 67 -10.29 4.56 2.38
C LEU A 67 -10.06 4.00 0.97
N TYR A 68 -8.82 4.06 0.49
CA TYR A 68 -8.48 3.56 -0.84
C TYR A 68 -8.62 2.03 -0.94
N VAL A 69 -8.16 1.27 0.07
CA VAL A 69 -8.35 -0.18 0.11
C VAL A 69 -9.82 -0.55 0.24
N GLN A 70 -10.60 0.18 1.05
CA GLN A 70 -12.04 -0.04 1.16
C GLN A 70 -12.76 0.17 -0.18
N SER A 71 -12.41 1.24 -0.90
CA SER A 71 -12.95 1.50 -2.23
C SER A 71 -12.61 0.37 -3.21
N ALA A 72 -11.34 -0.05 -3.26
CA ALA A 72 -10.90 -1.16 -4.11
C ALA A 72 -11.56 -2.49 -3.75
N ALA A 73 -11.75 -2.76 -2.45
CA ALA A 73 -12.46 -3.94 -1.96
C ALA A 73 -13.91 -3.97 -2.48
N ARG A 74 -14.61 -2.83 -2.38
CA ARG A 74 -15.99 -2.70 -2.82
C ARG A 74 -16.14 -2.86 -4.32
N GLU A 75 -15.25 -2.25 -5.11
CA GLU A 75 -15.23 -2.46 -6.56
C GLU A 75 -15.02 -3.94 -6.93
N ASN A 76 -14.10 -4.61 -6.23
CA ASN A 76 -13.83 -6.02 -6.45
C ASN A 76 -15.03 -6.90 -6.09
N GLU A 77 -15.69 -6.63 -4.97
CA GLU A 77 -16.90 -7.33 -4.53
C GLU A 77 -18.02 -7.24 -5.57
N ILE A 78 -18.31 -6.02 -6.07
CA ILE A 78 -19.36 -5.81 -7.09
C ILE A 78 -19.10 -6.65 -8.34
N LEU A 79 -17.88 -6.59 -8.87
CA LEU A 79 -17.52 -7.36 -10.06
C LEU A 79 -17.46 -8.87 -9.81
N SER A 80 -17.13 -9.29 -8.59
CA SER A 80 -17.15 -10.70 -8.19
C SER A 80 -18.57 -11.23 -8.18
N ASN A 81 -19.50 -10.47 -7.59
CA ASN A 81 -20.92 -10.81 -7.55
C ASN A 81 -21.51 -10.88 -8.96
N GLU A 82 -21.16 -9.94 -9.85
CA GLU A 82 -21.57 -9.98 -11.25
C GLU A 82 -21.04 -11.24 -11.96
N THR A 83 -19.76 -11.56 -11.77
CA THR A 83 -19.14 -12.75 -12.37
C THR A 83 -19.80 -14.04 -11.87
N ASN A 84 -20.06 -14.14 -10.56
CA ASN A 84 -20.74 -15.29 -9.97
C ASN A 84 -22.17 -15.44 -10.53
N GLY A 85 -22.91 -14.34 -10.64
CA GLY A 85 -24.25 -14.36 -11.25
C GLY A 85 -24.25 -14.81 -12.72
N ILE A 86 -23.20 -14.49 -13.49
CA ILE A 86 -23.04 -15.00 -14.85
C ILE A 86 -22.77 -16.51 -14.86
N VAL A 87 -21.90 -16.99 -13.96
CA VAL A 87 -21.57 -18.42 -13.85
C VAL A 87 -22.78 -19.24 -13.39
N GLU A 88 -23.54 -18.74 -12.41
CA GLU A 88 -24.75 -19.40 -11.89
C GLU A 88 -25.84 -19.51 -12.94
N ARG A 89 -26.00 -18.50 -13.80
CA ARG A 89 -26.99 -18.48 -14.88
C ARG A 89 -26.51 -19.15 -16.17
N PHE A 90 -25.26 -19.62 -16.20
CA PHE A 90 -24.76 -20.37 -17.35
C PHE A 90 -25.52 -21.70 -17.44
N PRO A 91 -25.97 -22.15 -18.62
CA PRO A 91 -26.73 -23.39 -18.74
C PRO A 91 -25.96 -24.55 -18.10
N GLN A 92 -26.52 -25.12 -17.02
CA GLN A 92 -25.81 -26.12 -16.22
C GLN A 92 -26.11 -27.55 -16.64
N ASP A 93 -27.25 -27.84 -17.29
CA ASP A 93 -27.55 -29.08 -17.99
C ASP A 93 -28.87 -28.93 -18.81
N ASN A 94 -28.89 -29.50 -20.02
CA ASN A 94 -30.05 -29.94 -20.84
C ASN A 94 -31.44 -29.29 -20.65
N ASP A 95 -31.64 -28.02 -21.00
CA ASP A 95 -33.01 -27.51 -21.22
C ASP A 95 -33.60 -27.91 -22.60
N ASP A 96 -32.75 -28.41 -23.54
CA ASP A 96 -33.15 -28.74 -24.93
C ASP A 96 -32.55 -30.05 -25.51
N GLY A 97 -32.05 -30.98 -24.69
CA GLY A 97 -31.61 -32.30 -25.19
C GLY A 97 -30.34 -32.32 -26.06
N PHE A 98 -29.50 -31.29 -25.97
CA PHE A 98 -28.20 -31.19 -26.62
C PHE A 98 -27.11 -31.27 -25.54
N ASP A 99 -26.14 -32.20 -25.67
CA ASP A 99 -25.01 -32.41 -24.74
C ASP A 99 -24.25 -31.11 -24.42
N ALA A 100 -24.72 -30.37 -23.41
CA ALA A 100 -24.14 -29.11 -22.94
C ALA A 100 -23.00 -29.32 -21.92
N GLU A 101 -22.92 -30.54 -21.37
CA GLU A 101 -21.99 -30.99 -20.32
C GLU A 101 -20.49 -30.69 -20.64
N PRO A 102 -19.98 -30.91 -21.87
CA PRO A 102 -18.57 -30.66 -22.18
C PRO A 102 -18.22 -29.17 -22.21
N GLY A 103 -19.18 -28.32 -22.63
CA GLY A 103 -18.97 -26.88 -22.79
C GLY A 103 -18.90 -26.15 -21.45
N TYR A 104 -19.81 -26.48 -20.53
CA TYR A 104 -19.78 -25.96 -19.16
C TYR A 104 -18.53 -26.43 -18.40
N ALA A 105 -18.16 -27.70 -18.52
CA ALA A 105 -16.97 -28.24 -17.88
C ALA A 105 -15.68 -27.56 -18.39
N ALA A 106 -15.55 -27.36 -19.71
CA ALA A 106 -14.40 -26.65 -20.29
C ALA A 106 -14.37 -25.17 -19.87
N PHE A 107 -15.52 -24.49 -19.85
CA PHE A 107 -15.64 -23.11 -19.39
C PHE A 107 -15.22 -22.95 -17.92
N LYS A 108 -15.73 -23.83 -17.04
CA LYS A 108 -15.38 -23.84 -15.62
C LYS A 108 -13.88 -24.07 -15.40
N GLN A 109 -13.31 -25.11 -16.03
CA GLN A 109 -11.87 -25.39 -15.92
C GLN A 109 -11.00 -24.23 -16.42
N TYR A 110 -11.39 -23.60 -17.53
CA TYR A 110 -10.69 -22.42 -18.04
C TYR A 110 -10.70 -21.27 -17.02
N HIS A 111 -11.83 -21.03 -16.36
CA HIS A 111 -11.92 -19.99 -15.33
C HIS A 111 -11.12 -20.30 -14.07
N GLU A 112 -11.13 -21.54 -13.60
CA GLU A 112 -10.32 -21.97 -12.45
C GLU A 112 -8.82 -21.84 -12.74
N LEU A 113 -8.35 -22.26 -13.92
CA LEU A 113 -6.95 -22.09 -14.34
C LEU A 113 -6.55 -20.62 -14.42
N ARG A 114 -7.46 -19.77 -14.94
CA ARG A 114 -7.24 -18.34 -15.05
C ARG A 114 -7.16 -17.66 -13.68
N GLU A 115 -7.97 -18.10 -12.73
CA GLU A 115 -7.92 -17.64 -11.34
C GLU A 115 -6.58 -18.03 -10.68
N LYS A 116 -6.14 -19.29 -10.84
CA LYS A 116 -4.84 -19.77 -10.34
C LYS A 116 -3.66 -18.97 -10.90
N ARG A 117 -3.64 -18.74 -12.22
CA ARG A 117 -2.61 -17.89 -12.86
C ARG A 117 -2.57 -16.49 -12.25
N MET A 118 -3.73 -15.88 -12.02
CA MET A 118 -3.80 -14.55 -11.43
C MET A 118 -3.25 -14.52 -10.00
N LYS A 119 -3.54 -15.54 -9.17
CA LYS A 119 -2.98 -15.64 -7.82
C LYS A 119 -1.44 -15.64 -7.85
N LEU A 120 -0.84 -16.39 -8.76
CA LEU A 120 0.62 -16.39 -8.96
C LEU A 120 1.16 -15.00 -9.39
N GLU A 121 0.50 -14.32 -10.33
CA GLU A 121 0.91 -12.97 -10.76
C GLU A 121 0.84 -11.95 -9.62
N ILE A 122 -0.13 -12.10 -8.71
CA ILE A 122 -0.25 -11.28 -7.51
C ILE A 122 0.89 -11.59 -6.55
N GLU A 123 1.15 -12.86 -6.24
CA GLU A 123 2.26 -13.28 -5.38
C GLU A 123 3.59 -12.74 -5.87
N GLN A 124 3.89 -12.87 -7.17
CA GLN A 124 5.08 -12.29 -7.79
C GLN A 124 5.15 -10.78 -7.62
N SER A 125 4.04 -10.07 -7.81
CA SER A 125 3.97 -8.62 -7.62
C SER A 125 4.24 -8.23 -6.16
N VAL A 126 3.79 -9.06 -5.21
CA VAL A 126 4.04 -8.87 -3.78
C VAL A 126 5.51 -9.12 -3.44
N TYR A 127 6.13 -10.19 -3.95
CA TYR A 127 7.56 -10.47 -3.78
C TYR A 127 8.44 -9.35 -4.34
N PHE A 128 8.13 -8.85 -5.53
CA PHE A 128 8.84 -7.70 -6.11
C PHE A 128 8.80 -6.46 -5.19
N LEU A 129 7.65 -6.19 -4.57
CA LEU A 129 7.52 -5.08 -3.62
C LEU A 129 8.34 -5.31 -2.34
N PHE A 130 8.45 -6.56 -1.88
CA PHE A 130 9.33 -6.92 -0.77
C PHE A 130 10.80 -6.70 -1.11
N GLU A 131 11.24 -7.09 -2.31
CA GLU A 131 12.63 -6.86 -2.77
C GLU A 131 12.95 -5.37 -2.83
N GLN A 132 12.07 -4.54 -3.40
CA GLN A 132 12.26 -3.08 -3.43
C GLN A 132 12.35 -2.47 -2.02
N ARG A 133 11.63 -3.00 -1.04
CA ARG A 133 11.72 -2.55 0.36
C ARG A 133 13.10 -2.85 0.92
N VAL A 134 13.58 -4.09 0.79
CA VAL A 134 14.91 -4.49 1.29
C VAL A 134 15.99 -3.59 0.69
N GLU A 135 15.92 -3.32 -0.62
CA GLU A 135 16.85 -2.39 -1.29
C GLU A 135 16.79 -0.96 -0.71
N SER A 136 15.58 -0.46 -0.39
CA SER A 136 15.41 0.86 0.22
C SER A 136 15.88 0.94 1.67
N GLU A 137 15.76 -0.14 2.45
CA GLU A 137 16.24 -0.24 3.83
C GLU A 137 17.76 -0.39 3.89
N THR A 138 18.38 -1.12 2.95
CA THR A 138 19.85 -1.18 2.87
C THR A 138 20.49 0.13 2.42
N ASN A 139 19.74 1.02 1.76
CA ASN A 139 20.23 2.32 1.28
C ASN A 139 19.85 3.50 2.19
N ASN A 140 19.02 3.29 3.20
CA ASN A 140 18.81 4.24 4.29
C ASN A 140 19.35 3.58 5.56
N PRO A 141 20.56 3.93 6.05
CA PRO A 141 20.78 3.72 7.45
C PRO A 141 19.62 4.45 8.16
N GLU A 142 18.98 3.79 9.12
CA GLU A 142 18.19 4.48 10.12
C GLU A 142 19.14 5.46 10.84
N GLU A 143 19.40 6.59 10.22
CA GLU A 143 19.86 7.77 10.91
C GLU A 143 18.79 8.00 11.98
N GLU A 144 19.19 8.00 13.24
CA GLU A 144 18.53 8.87 14.21
C GLU A 144 18.51 10.25 13.55
N ILE A 145 17.41 10.59 12.89
CA ILE A 145 17.20 11.92 12.33
C ILE A 145 16.95 12.82 13.54
N ILE A 146 18.02 13.13 14.24
CA ILE A 146 18.09 14.27 15.15
C ILE A 146 17.72 15.45 14.28
N ALA A 147 16.66 16.17 14.64
CA ALA A 147 16.26 17.37 13.92
C ALA A 147 17.51 18.26 13.73
N PRO A 148 17.73 18.88 12.56
CA PRO A 148 18.87 19.75 12.34
C PRO A 148 18.71 20.98 13.23
N THR A 149 19.15 20.86 14.49
CA THR A 149 19.16 21.92 15.48
C THR A 149 20.20 22.96 15.07
N LEU A 150 19.85 24.23 15.18
CA LEU A 150 20.79 25.34 15.06
C LEU A 150 21.72 25.36 16.28
N ILE A 151 22.67 24.42 16.36
CA ILE A 151 23.79 24.57 17.27
C ILE A 151 24.69 25.67 16.69
N ARG A 152 24.48 26.90 17.15
CA ARG A 152 25.58 27.86 17.27
C ARG A 152 26.64 27.15 18.10
N SER A 153 27.75 26.77 17.47
CA SER A 153 28.98 26.43 18.18
C SER A 153 29.36 27.62 19.07
N ARG A 154 28.95 27.55 20.34
CA ARG A 154 29.35 28.45 21.41
C ARG A 154 30.14 27.59 22.39
N GLY A 155 31.46 27.75 22.38
CA GLY A 155 32.33 27.19 23.42
C GLY A 155 33.50 26.36 22.90
N GLY A 156 34.41 26.99 22.16
CA GLY A 156 35.80 26.55 22.06
C GLY A 156 36.67 27.69 22.54
N ASP A 157 36.89 27.73 23.85
CA ASP A 157 37.67 28.75 24.54
C ASP A 157 39.10 28.88 23.96
N PHE A 158 39.46 30.14 23.73
CA PHE A 158 40.74 30.74 24.13
C PHE A 158 41.85 29.75 24.58
N LEU A 159 42.66 29.28 23.63
CA LEU A 159 44.03 28.88 23.93
C LEU A 159 44.96 30.06 23.63
N LEU A 160 45.09 30.93 24.63
CA LEU A 160 46.34 31.65 24.86
C LEU A 160 47.39 30.61 25.23
N GLN A 161 48.33 30.34 24.33
CA GLN A 161 49.64 29.81 24.73
C GLN A 161 50.68 30.89 24.53
N GLN A 162 51.43 31.11 25.60
CA GLN A 162 52.59 31.98 25.74
C GLN A 162 53.71 31.62 24.75
#